data_AF-A0AAU6ZDL1-F1
#
_entry.id   AF-A0AAU6ZDL1-F1
#
_cell.length_a   1.000
_cell.length_b   1.000
_cell.length_c   1.000
_cell.angle_alpha   90.00
_cell.angle_beta   90.00
_cell.angle_gamma   90.00
#
_symmetry.space_group_name_H-M   'P 1'
#
loop_
_entity.id
_entity.type
_entity.pdbx_description
1 polymer ?
#
loop_
_entity_poly.entity_id
_entity_poly.type
_entity_poly.pdbx_seq_one_letter_code
_entity_poly.pdbx_strand_id
1 'polypeptide(L)' 'MSRHFPASASVSITFADGTQKVFQGKRLNEIFDDALAAFRAGNNLDGKGFDRGPKKKVQQGIEFVPISPDMA' A
#
# COMPACT_ATOMS: atom_id res chain seq x y z
N MET A 1 10.38 4.59 4.43
CA MET A 1 9.41 5.41 5.19
C MET A 1 8.98 4.60 6.41
N SER A 2 9.42 4.97 7.61
CA SER A 2 9.03 4.30 8.85
C SER A 2 7.56 4.64 9.16
N ARG A 3 6.67 3.66 9.13
CA ARG A 3 5.21 3.83 9.36
C ARG A 3 4.75 3.25 10.70
N HIS A 4 5.64 3.17 11.69
CA HIS A 4 5.30 2.68 13.02
C HIS A 4 5.23 3.83 14.01
N PHE A 5 4.20 3.81 14.86
CA PHE A 5 4.07 4.73 15.97
C PHE A 5 5.06 4.34 17.09
N PRO A 6 5.53 5.29 17.92
CA PRO A 6 6.25 4.97 19.14
C PRO A 6 5.40 4.03 20.02
N ALA A 7 6.01 2.98 20.57
CA ALA A 7 5.27 1.94 21.29
C ALA A 7 4.45 2.48 22.48
N SER A 8 4.97 3.48 23.18
CA SER A 8 4.35 4.13 24.34
C SER A 8 3.36 5.25 23.98
N ALA A 9 3.22 5.62 22.71
CA ALA A 9 2.31 6.68 22.31
C ALA A 9 0.85 6.22 22.45
N SER A 10 0.01 7.06 23.05
CA SER A 10 -1.44 6.88 23.03
C SER A 10 -2.01 7.53 21.78
N VAL A 11 -2.77 6.77 21.01
CA VAL A 11 -3.38 7.19 19.75
C VAL A 11 -4.89 7.07 19.86
N SER A 12 -5.61 8.18 19.67
CA SER A 12 -7.06 8.18 19.60
C SER A 12 -7.50 8.02 18.14
N ILE A 13 -8.39 7.06 17.87
CA ILE A 13 -8.97 6.81 16.57
C ILE A 13 -10.47 7.07 16.64
N THR A 14 -10.95 7.94 15.77
CA THR A 14 -12.38 8.15 15.54
C THR A 14 -12.77 7.35 14.29
N PHE A 15 -13.72 6.44 14.45
CA PHE A 15 -14.23 5.60 13.38
C PHE A 15 -15.36 6.33 12.61
N ALA A 16 -15.65 5.84 11.40
CA ALA A 16 -16.67 6.44 10.54
C ALA A 16 -18.10 6.34 11.13
N ASP A 17 -18.32 5.42 12.07
CA ASP A 17 -19.56 5.30 12.84
C ASP A 17 -19.65 6.30 14.01
N GLY A 18 -18.67 7.20 14.14
CA GLY A 18 -18.58 8.21 15.20
C GLY A 18 -18.05 7.69 16.52
N THR A 19 -17.76 6.39 16.66
CA THR A 19 -17.14 5.85 17.87
C THR A 19 -15.68 6.28 17.96
N GLN A 20 -15.19 6.46 19.20
CA GLN A 20 -13.80 6.80 19.45
C GLN A 20 -13.17 5.77 20.38
N LYS A 21 -11.96 5.30 20.05
CA LYS A 21 -11.17 4.41 20.93
C LYS A 21 -9.72 4.84 20.97
N VAL A 22 -9.13 4.70 22.15
CA VAL A 22 -7.71 4.95 22.38
C VAL A 22 -6.94 3.64 22.34
N PHE A 23 -5.85 3.62 21.59
CA PHE A 23 -4.95 2.48 21.46
C PHE A 23 -3.52 2.89 21.79
N GLN A 24 -2.70 1.94 22.22
CA GLN A 24 -1.25 2.14 22.27
C GLN A 24 -0.66 1.99 20.86
N GLY A 25 0.38 2.77 20.55
CA GLY A 25 1.09 2.71 19.28
C GLY A 25 1.61 1.32 18.97
N LYS A 26 2.10 0.58 19.97
CA LYS A 26 2.51 -0.83 19.82
C LYS A 26 1.38 -1.69 19.23
N ARG A 27 0.16 -1.54 19.74
CA ARG A 27 -0.98 -2.35 19.30
C ARG A 27 -1.38 -2.04 17.85
N LEU A 28 -1.33 -0.76 17.47
CA LEU A 28 -1.62 -0.36 16.09
C LEU A 28 -0.56 -0.85 15.10
N ASN A 29 0.70 -0.87 15.53
CA ASN A 29 1.80 -1.39 14.74
C ASN A 29 1.61 -2.88 14.43
N GLU A 30 1.29 -3.70 15.44
CA GLU A 30 1.00 -5.13 15.28
C GLU A 30 -0.14 -5.35 14.27
N ILE A 31 -1.26 -4.63 14.44
CA ILE A 31 -2.41 -4.72 13.52
C ILE A 31 -2.02 -4.34 12.09
N PHE A 32 -1.20 -3.30 11.93
CA PHE A 32 -0.72 -2.86 10.62
C PHE A 32 0.15 -3.93 9.95
N ASP A 33 1.07 -4.54 10.71
CA ASP A 33 1.98 -5.55 10.18
C ASP A 33 1.21 -6.82 9.77
N ASP A 34 0.24 -7.25 10.57
CA ASP A 34 -0.64 -8.39 10.26
C ASP A 34 -1.48 -8.14 9.00
N ALA A 35 -2.11 -6.96 8.91
CA ALA A 35 -2.92 -6.58 7.74
C ALA A 35 -2.06 -6.48 6.47
N LEU A 36 -0.83 -5.97 6.59
CA LEU A 36 0.11 -5.87 5.48
C LEU A 36 0.58 -7.25 5.02
N ALA A 37 0.83 -8.19 5.94
CA ALA A 37 1.17 -9.56 5.60
C ALA A 37 0.02 -10.28 4.88
N ALA A 38 -1.22 -10.14 5.39
CA ALA A 38 -2.40 -10.71 4.74
C ALA A 38 -2.63 -10.13 3.33
N PHE A 39 -2.47 -8.81 3.17
CA PHE A 39 -2.55 -8.16 1.86
C PHE A 39 -1.47 -8.69 0.89
N ARG A 40 -0.24 -8.91 1.36
CA ARG A 40 0.84 -9.48 0.54
C ARG A 40 0.57 -10.91 0.10
N ALA A 41 0.10 -11.74 1.03
CA ALA A 41 -0.26 -13.13 0.74
C ALA A 41 -1.41 -13.21 -0.29
N GLY A 42 -2.50 -12.45 -0.07
CA GLY A 42 -3.66 -12.46 -0.97
C GLY A 42 -3.37 -11.94 -2.39
N ASN A 43 -2.38 -11.05 -2.53
CA ASN A 43 -1.97 -10.51 -3.84
C ASN A 43 -0.81 -11.28 -4.49
N ASN A 44 -0.40 -12.44 -3.94
CA ASN A 44 0.76 -13.21 -4.41
C ASN A 44 2.05 -12.36 -4.52
N LEU A 45 2.21 -11.36 -3.65
CA LEU A 45 3.40 -10.49 -3.65
C LEU A 45 4.65 -11.23 -3.16
N ASP A 46 4.50 -12.32 -2.42
CA ASP A 46 5.63 -13.17 -2.02
C ASP A 46 5.93 -14.29 -3.04
N GLY A 47 4.96 -14.70 -3.86
CA GLY A 47 5.14 -15.76 -4.87
C GLY A 47 5.76 -15.28 -6.18
N LYS A 48 5.53 -14.01 -6.54
CA LYS A 48 6.19 -13.35 -7.70
C LYS A 48 7.23 -12.39 -7.16
N GLY A 49 8.47 -12.84 -6.97
CA GLY A 49 9.58 -12.04 -6.44
C GLY A 49 9.47 -10.55 -6.77
N PHE A 50 9.01 -9.75 -5.81
CA PHE A 50 9.03 -8.30 -5.93
C PHE A 50 10.49 -7.88 -5.82
N ASP A 51 11.14 -7.76 -6.98
CA ASP A 51 12.45 -7.19 -7.09
C ASP A 51 12.38 -5.74 -6.59
N ARG A 52 12.95 -5.53 -5.38
CA ARG A 52 13.05 -4.23 -4.71
C ARG A 52 14.24 -3.42 -5.23
N GLY A 53 14.96 -3.93 -6.22
CA GLY A 53 15.98 -3.16 -6.92
C GLY A 53 15.38 -1.94 -7.63
N PRO A 54 16.19 -0.90 -7.91
CA PRO A 54 15.73 0.20 -8.75
C PRO A 54 15.31 -0.36 -10.10
N LYS A 55 14.00 -0.33 -10.40
CA LYS A 55 13.49 -0.68 -11.73
C LYS A 55 14.17 0.26 -12.73
N LYS A 56 15.08 -0.26 -13.56
CA LYS A 56 15.49 0.42 -14.79
C LYS A 56 14.20 0.83 -15.50
N LYS A 57 14.05 2.13 -15.81
CA LYS A 57 12.93 2.57 -16.64
C LYS A 57 13.04 1.81 -17.96
N VAL A 58 12.14 0.85 -18.18
CA VAL A 58 11.96 0.27 -19.49
C VAL A 58 11.25 1.37 -20.28
N GLN A 59 12.00 2.09 -21.10
CA GLN A 59 11.43 3.05 -22.03
C GLN A 59 10.58 2.25 -23.02
N GLN A 60 9.27 2.20 -22.78
CA GLN A 60 8.35 1.75 -23.80
C GLN A 60 8.37 2.81 -24.90
N GLY A 61 8.69 2.40 -26.12
CA GLY A 61 8.71 3.29 -27.28
C GLY A 61 7.37 3.99 -27.39
N ILE A 62 7.39 5.27 -27.75
CA ILE A 62 6.15 6.01 -28.03
C ILE A 62 5.56 5.39 -29.30
N GLU A 63 4.48 4.64 -29.17
CA GLU A 63 3.71 4.18 -30.32
C GLU A 63 2.74 5.29 -30.74
N PHE A 64 2.96 5.83 -31.93
CA PHE A 64 2.05 6.76 -32.56
C PHE A 64 0.93 5.97 -33.23
N VAL A 65 -0.26 6.02 -32.65
CA VAL A 65 -1.46 5.47 -33.27
C VAL A 65 -1.98 6.52 -34.27
N PRO A 66 -2.03 6.22 -35.58
CA PRO A 66 -2.68 7.10 -36.54
C PRO A 66 -4.19 7.09 -36.26
N ILE A 67 -4.74 8.25 -35.91
CA ILE A 67 -6.20 8.43 -35.78
C ILE A 67 -6.75 8.99 -37.09
N SER A 68 -7.82 8.38 -37.59
CA SER A 68 -8.61 8.88 -38.73
C SER A 68 -9.93 9.46 -38.20
N PRO A 69 -10.52 10.46 -38.89
CA PRO A 69 -11.73 11.14 -38.44
C PRO A 69 -12.98 10.23 -38.35
N ASP A 70 -12.93 9.03 -38.93
CA ASP A 70 -14.04 8.08 -38.96
C ASP A 70 -13.94 6.94 -37.92
N MET A 71 -13.14 7.12 -36.86
CA MET A 71 -13.12 6.17 -35.73
C MET A 71 -14.47 6.24 -34.97
N ALA A 72 -15.36 5.31 -35.29
CA ALA A 72 -16.66 5.08 -34.64
C ALA A 72 -16.51 4.48 -33.22
#